data_AF-A0A957TXW1-F1
#
_entry.id   AF-A0A957TXW1-F1
#
_cell.length_a   1.000
_cell.length_b   1.000
_cell.length_c   1.000
_cell.angle_alpha   90.00
_cell.angle_beta   90.00
_cell.angle_gamma   90.00
#
_symmetry.space_group_name_H-M   'P 1'
#
loop_
_entity.id
_entity.type
_entity.pdbx_description
1 polymer ?
#
loop_
_entity_poly.entity_id
_entity_poly.type
_entity_poly.pdbx_seq_one_letter_code
_entity_poly.pdbx_strand_id
1 'polypeptide(L)'
;TITIVNGGTGAASGVTMIDPIPGGTTYVSGSATSTAPTVTYDNTNNWVKWTGNLAVGDSVTITFKVRVNEQIDCGSAIYNKASLVNANNEPVQFAEVRT
;
A
#
# COMPACT_ATOMS: atom_id res chain seq x y z
N THR A 1 -2.60 4.30 -7.11
CA THR A 1 -1.13 4.07 -7.06
C THR A 1 -0.65 4.51 -5.70
N ILE A 2 0.42 3.91 -5.19
CA ILE A 2 1.07 4.29 -3.94
C ILE A 2 2.55 4.46 -4.21
N THR A 3 3.13 5.56 -3.74
CA THR A 3 4.59 5.73 -3.71
C THR A 3 5.05 5.83 -2.26
N ILE A 4 6.08 5.05 -1.91
CA ILE A 4 6.76 5.11 -0.62
C ILE A 4 8.17 5.62 -0.89
N VAL A 5 8.60 6.65 -0.15
CA VAL A 5 9.92 7.25 -0.28
C VAL A 5 10.60 7.23 1.09
N ASN A 6 11.87 6.83 1.16
CA ASN A 6 12.67 7.04 2.36
C ASN A 6 13.33 8.42 2.30
N GLY A 7 12.68 9.43 2.89
CA GLY A 7 13.22 10.79 3.01
C GLY A 7 14.09 11.04 4.24
N GLY A 8 14.36 10.00 5.04
CA GLY A 8 15.14 10.11 6.27
C GLY A 8 16.65 10.17 6.03
N THR A 9 17.43 10.25 7.11
CA THR A 9 18.90 10.28 7.07
C THR A 9 19.55 8.90 7.21
N GLY A 10 18.75 7.86 7.45
CA GLY A 10 19.19 6.49 7.63
C GLY A 10 18.43 5.49 6.75
N ALA A 11 19.01 4.31 6.53
CA ALA A 11 18.33 3.22 5.83
C ALA A 11 17.11 2.75 6.65
N ALA A 12 15.99 2.55 5.95
CA ALA A 12 14.76 2.03 6.54
C ALA A 12 14.68 0.52 6.24
N SER A 13 14.77 -0.30 7.28
CA SER A 13 14.75 -1.76 7.16
C SER A 13 13.41 -2.33 7.63
N GLY A 14 12.89 -3.32 6.92
CA GLY A 14 11.65 -4.03 7.26
C GLY A 14 10.40 -3.13 7.23
N VAL A 15 10.38 -2.13 6.36
CA VAL A 15 9.20 -1.27 6.18
C VAL A 15 8.08 -2.12 5.59
N THR A 16 6.89 -2.02 6.18
CA THR A 16 5.70 -2.72 5.71
C THR A 16 4.59 -1.73 5.38
N MET A 17 4.06 -1.85 4.18
CA MET A 17 2.86 -1.17 3.72
C MET A 17 1.67 -2.13 3.77
N ILE A 18 0.54 -1.62 4.27
CA ILE A 18 -0.74 -2.32 4.28
C ILE A 18 -1.80 -1.36 3.72
N ASP A 19 -2.47 -1.75 2.64
CA ASP A 19 -3.59 -1.01 2.05
C ASP A 19 -4.84 -1.89 1.95
N PRO A 20 -5.80 -1.75 2.88
CA PRO A 20 -7.07 -2.47 2.83
C PRO A 20 -7.87 -2.14 1.57
N ILE A 21 -8.49 -3.15 0.96
CA ILE A 21 -9.39 -2.91 -0.17
C ILE A 21 -10.61 -2.12 0.32
N PRO A 22 -10.90 -0.93 -0.24
CA PRO A 22 -12.00 -0.10 0.23
C PRO A 22 -13.35 -0.80 0.14
N GLY A 23 -14.21 -0.54 1.14
CA GLY A 23 -15.61 -0.97 1.10
C GLY A 23 -16.32 -0.48 -0.17
N GLY A 24 -17.19 -1.31 -0.73
CA GLY A 24 -17.85 -1.03 -2.01
C GLY A 24 -16.96 -1.29 -3.24
N THR A 25 -15.77 -1.85 -3.06
CA THR A 25 -14.91 -2.30 -4.16
C THR A 25 -14.47 -3.76 -4.00
N THR A 26 -13.97 -4.33 -5.08
CA THR A 26 -13.38 -5.68 -5.13
C THR A 26 -12.00 -5.61 -5.79
N TYR A 27 -10.99 -6.26 -5.20
CA TYR A 27 -9.66 -6.35 -5.79
C TYR A 27 -9.68 -7.08 -7.14
N VAL A 28 -8.94 -6.57 -8.12
CA VAL A 28 -8.72 -7.26 -9.39
C VAL A 28 -7.54 -8.22 -9.24
N SER A 29 -7.82 -9.52 -9.22
CA SER A 29 -6.80 -10.57 -9.06
C SER A 29 -5.62 -10.41 -10.01
N GLY A 30 -4.40 -10.51 -9.48
CA GLY A 30 -3.15 -10.38 -10.24
C GLY A 30 -2.81 -8.95 -10.69
N SER A 31 -3.55 -7.93 -10.24
CA SER A 31 -3.29 -6.54 -10.64
C SER A 31 -2.20 -5.83 -9.84
N ALA A 32 -1.82 -6.38 -8.67
CA ALA A 32 -0.80 -5.79 -7.82
C ALA A 32 0.60 -5.95 -8.43
N THR A 33 1.30 -4.84 -8.59
CA THR A 33 2.70 -4.79 -9.07
C THR A 33 3.49 -3.74 -8.29
N SER A 34 4.80 -3.94 -8.19
CA SER A 34 5.71 -3.02 -7.51
C SER A 34 7.06 -2.94 -8.24
N THR A 35 7.80 -1.85 -8.07
CA THR A 35 9.15 -1.70 -8.67
C THR A 35 10.15 -2.70 -8.08
N ALA A 36 10.21 -2.82 -6.75
CA ALA A 36 10.88 -3.89 -5.99
C ALA A 36 10.70 -3.65 -4.47
N PRO A 37 10.78 -4.68 -3.61
CA PRO A 37 10.47 -6.10 -3.84
C PRO A 37 8.98 -6.30 -4.19
N THR A 38 8.57 -7.56 -4.41
CA THR A 38 7.22 -7.96 -4.81
C THR A 38 6.16 -7.54 -3.79
N VAL A 39 5.05 -7.00 -4.29
CA VAL A 39 3.81 -6.75 -3.54
C VAL A 39 2.88 -7.97 -3.62
N THR A 40 2.13 -8.24 -2.56
CA THR A 40 1.15 -9.33 -2.51
C THR A 40 -0.24 -8.82 -2.14
N TYR A 41 -1.26 -9.56 -2.56
CA TYR A 41 -2.63 -9.42 -2.07
C TYR A 41 -2.90 -10.55 -1.09
N ASP A 42 -3.38 -10.20 0.11
CA ASP A 42 -3.80 -11.13 1.15
C ASP A 42 -5.32 -11.25 1.11
N ASN A 43 -5.81 -12.39 0.62
CA ASN A 43 -7.24 -12.63 0.51
C ASN A 43 -7.94 -12.84 1.87
N THR A 44 -7.20 -13.27 2.90
CA THR A 44 -7.77 -13.52 4.23
C THR A 44 -8.08 -12.21 4.94
N ASN A 45 -7.16 -11.25 4.86
CA ASN A 45 -7.32 -9.93 5.47
C ASN A 45 -7.91 -8.87 4.52
N ASN A 46 -8.03 -9.19 3.22
CA ASN A 46 -8.51 -8.32 2.16
C ASN A 46 -7.71 -7.00 2.05
N TRP A 47 -6.39 -7.12 1.92
CA TRP A 47 -5.48 -5.98 1.73
C TRP A 47 -4.36 -6.26 0.74
N VAL A 48 -3.77 -5.20 0.21
CA VAL A 48 -2.50 -5.23 -0.51
C VAL A 48 -1.38 -4.98 0.50
N LYS A 49 -0.35 -5.83 0.49
CA LYS A 49 0.78 -5.75 1.41
C LYS A 49 2.11 -5.73 0.65
N TRP A 50 3.01 -4.86 1.07
CA TRP A 50 4.39 -4.83 0.61
C TRP A 50 5.32 -4.76 1.81
N THR A 51 6.45 -5.47 1.77
CA THR A 51 7.49 -5.39 2.80
C THR A 51 8.85 -5.30 2.12
N GLY A 52 9.68 -4.34 2.53
CA GLY A 52 11.00 -4.15 1.94
C GLY A 52 11.91 -3.22 2.74
N ASN A 53 13.15 -3.14 2.28
CA ASN A 53 14.14 -2.18 2.76
C ASN A 53 14.26 -1.04 1.75
N LEU A 54 14.51 0.18 2.24
CA LEU A 54 14.75 1.36 1.41
C LEU A 54 16.00 2.08 1.90
N ALA A 55 17.00 2.26 1.02
CA ALA A 55 18.12 3.13 1.35
C ALA A 55 17.66 4.59 1.39
N VAL A 56 18.52 5.49 1.88
CA VAL A 56 18.22 6.93 1.91
C VAL A 56 18.00 7.43 0.48
N GLY A 57 16.86 8.09 0.24
CA GLY A 57 16.48 8.62 -1.08
C GLY A 57 15.82 7.60 -2.02
N ASP A 58 15.80 6.32 -1.66
CA ASP A 58 15.13 5.30 -2.47
C ASP A 58 13.61 5.45 -2.40
N SER A 59 12.96 4.94 -3.44
CA SER A 59 11.51 4.84 -3.49
C SER A 59 11.03 3.52 -4.09
N VAL A 60 9.83 3.11 -3.68
CA VAL A 60 9.08 2.03 -4.31
C VAL A 60 7.74 2.57 -4.78
N THR A 61 7.35 2.18 -5.99
CA THR A 61 6.00 2.43 -6.50
C THR A 61 5.22 1.13 -6.49
N ILE A 62 4.00 1.17 -5.96
CA ILE A 62 3.07 0.05 -5.86
C ILE A 62 1.78 0.44 -6.58
N THR A 63 1.29 -0.44 -7.44
CA THR A 63 0.04 -0.24 -8.17
C THR A 63 -0.84 -1.46 -8.03
N PHE A 64 -2.14 -1.26 -7.89
CA PHE A 64 -3.14 -2.31 -7.94
C PHE A 64 -4.45 -1.73 -8.49
N LYS A 65 -5.37 -2.61 -8.88
CA LYS A 65 -6.68 -2.22 -9.39
C LYS A 65 -7.78 -2.76 -8.49
N VAL A 66 -8.84 -1.98 -8.36
CA VAL A 66 -10.11 -2.39 -7.77
C VAL A 66 -11.24 -2.14 -8.76
N ARG A 67 -12.28 -2.94 -8.68
CA ARG A 67 -13.55 -2.74 -9.38
C ARG A 67 -14.56 -2.18 -8.38
N VAL A 68 -15.29 -1.13 -8.75
CA VAL A 68 -16.42 -0.63 -7.97
C VAL A 68 -17.57 -1.64 -8.07
N ASN A 69 -18.16 -1.99 -6.94
CA ASN A 69 -19.26 -2.95 -6.88
C ASN A 69 -20.56 -2.29 -7.33
N GLU A 70 -21.43 -3.04 -8.03
CA GLU A 70 -22.69 -2.52 -8.58
C GLU A 70 -23.73 -2.16 -7.49
N GLN A 71 -23.54 -2.65 -6.26
CA GLN A 71 -24.46 -2.45 -5.14
C GLN A 71 -24.19 -1.16 -4.36
N ILE A 72 -23.23 -0.33 -4.77
CA ILE A 72 -22.94 0.93 -4.09
C ILE A 72 -23.93 2.01 -4.54
N ASP A 73 -24.48 2.77 -3.58
CA ASP A 73 -25.40 3.86 -3.90
C ASP A 73 -24.70 4.96 -4.70
N CYS A 74 -25.38 5.49 -5.71
CA CYS A 74 -24.92 6.65 -6.47
C CYS A 74 -24.61 7.82 -5.51
N GLY A 75 -23.41 8.38 -5.63
CA GLY A 75 -22.94 9.47 -4.76
C GLY A 75 -22.18 9.01 -3.50
N SER A 76 -22.08 7.70 -3.26
CA SER A 76 -21.20 7.17 -2.20
C SER A 76 -19.73 7.47 -2.50
N ALA A 77 -19.01 7.96 -1.50
CA ALA A 77 -17.57 8.19 -1.61
C ALA A 77 -16.79 6.92 -1.25
N ILE A 78 -15.77 6.60 -2.05
CA ILE A 78 -14.84 5.49 -1.81
C ILE A 78 -13.48 6.09 -1.45
N TYR A 79 -12.97 5.75 -0.27
CA TYR A 79 -11.68 6.24 0.21
C TYR A 79 -10.69 5.09 0.30
N ASN A 80 -9.52 5.27 -0.33
CA ASN A 80 -8.39 4.37 -0.22
C ASN A 80 -7.42 4.90 0.84
N LYS A 81 -6.94 4.04 1.75
CA LYS A 81 -6.03 4.46 2.82
C LYS A 81 -5.03 3.35 3.15
N ALA A 82 -3.79 3.57 2.70
CA ALA A 82 -2.68 2.74 3.12
C ALA A 82 -2.09 3.20 4.46
N SER A 83 -1.48 2.26 5.17
CA SER A 83 -0.71 2.46 6.39
C SER A 83 0.71 1.96 6.19
N LEU A 84 1.67 2.59 6.87
CA LEU A 84 3.07 2.23 6.78
C LEU A 84 3.65 2.07 8.19
N VAL A 85 4.31 0.93 8.43
CA VAL A 85 4.92 0.59 9.72
C VAL A 85 6.36 0.11 9.54
N ASN A 86 7.17 0.24 10.58
CA ASN A 86 8.54 -0.27 10.59
C ASN A 86 8.57 -1.76 11.00
N ALA A 87 9.78 -2.33 11.11
CA ALA A 87 9.98 -3.72 11.53
C ALA A 87 9.44 -4.06 12.94
N ASN A 88 9.26 -3.05 13.79
CA ASN A 88 8.69 -3.18 15.14
C ASN A 88 7.17 -2.96 15.16
N ASN A 89 6.53 -2.85 13.99
CA ASN A 89 5.11 -2.59 13.83
C ASN A 89 4.65 -1.21 14.34
N GLU A 90 5.58 -0.27 14.45
CA GLU A 90 5.30 1.12 14.82
C GLU A 90 5.08 1.97 13.57
N PRO A 91 4.16 2.96 13.61
CA PRO A 91 3.95 3.89 12.50
C PRO A 91 5.27 4.56 12.10
N VAL A 92 5.61 4.49 10.81
CA VAL A 92 6.75 5.24 10.29
C VAL A 92 6.42 6.73 10.16
N GLN A 93 7.31 7.58 10.65
CA GLN A 93 7.19 9.03 10.53
C GLN A 93 7.94 9.64 9.33
N PHE A 94 8.83 8.86 8.68
CA PHE A 94 9.79 9.37 7.68
C PHE A 94 9.55 8.87 6.24
N ALA A 95 8.49 8.10 6.04
CA ALA A 95 8.10 7.62 4.73
C ALA A 95 6.64 8.03 4.45
N GLU A 96 6.48 8.95 3.51
CA GLU A 96 5.16 9.41 3.09
C GLU A 96 4.56 8.43 2.09
N VAL A 97 3.30 8.06 2.31
CA VAL A 97 2.47 7.40 1.32
C VAL A 97 1.85 8.50 0.46
N ARG A 98 2.27 8.59 -0.80
CA ARG A 98 1.63 9.48 -1.79
C ARG A 98 0.69 8.65 -2.66
N THR A 99 -0.60 8.98 -2.63
CA THR A 99 -1.66 8.37 -3.44
C THR A 99 -2.10 9.25 -4.58
#